data_AF-A0A1M6XXZ4-F1
#
_entry.id   AF-A0A1M6XXZ4-F1
#
_cell.length_a   1.000
_cell.length_b   1.000
_cell.length_c   1.000
_cell.angle_alpha   90.00
_cell.angle_beta   90.00
_cell.angle_gamma   90.00
#
_symmetry.space_group_name_H-M   'P 1'
#
loop_
_entity.id
_entity.type
_entity.pdbx_description
1 polymer ?
#
loop_
_entity_poly.entity_id
_entity_poly.type
_entity_poly.pdbx_seq_one_letter_code
_entity_poly.pdbx_strand_id
1 'polypeptide(L)'
;MTVIENNYSKHLGRKISAVRQLRGFTEIDLGNALGISAQEVSQLEQLSEIEISRLKEIAVALGVTEQGLIDFSDEKVQYNTLNFYENCGVQTSTIANNFHQTNNSNQYDKISETLELILKSLNAKNQKID
;
A
#
# COMPACT_ATOMS: atom_id res chain seq x y z
N MET A 1 15.12 -32.58 3.28
CA MET A 1 15.82 -31.30 3.53
C MET A 1 15.36 -30.37 2.42
N THR A 2 14.29 -29.62 2.67
CA THR A 2 13.69 -28.76 1.64
C THR A 2 14.61 -27.57 1.45
N VAL A 3 15.21 -27.46 0.27
CA VAL A 3 15.88 -26.23 -0.14
C VAL A 3 14.76 -25.21 -0.28
N ILE A 4 14.59 -24.36 0.73
CA ILE A 4 13.72 -23.20 0.63
C ILE A 4 14.44 -22.31 -0.39
N GLU A 5 13.96 -22.31 -1.63
CA GLU A 5 14.36 -21.30 -2.60
C GLU A 5 13.97 -19.96 -1.98
N ASN A 6 14.97 -19.31 -1.39
CA ASN A 6 14.88 -17.99 -0.82
C ASN A 6 14.67 -17.01 -1.97
N ASN A 7 13.43 -16.95 -2.47
CA ASN A 7 12.98 -15.92 -3.39
C ASN A 7 12.76 -14.63 -2.59
N TYR A 8 13.79 -14.21 -1.85
CA TYR A 8 13.80 -12.92 -1.20
C TYR A 8 13.73 -11.88 -2.30
N SER A 9 12.67 -11.08 -2.26
CA SER A 9 12.50 -9.92 -3.12
C SER A 9 13.82 -9.20 -3.28
N LYS A 10 14.26 -9.04 -4.53
CA LYS A 10 15.41 -8.20 -4.87
C LYS A 10 15.24 -6.84 -4.18
N HIS A 11 16.33 -6.29 -3.66
CA HIS A 11 16.39 -4.98 -3.00
C HIS A 11 15.83 -4.92 -1.57
N LEU A 12 16.20 -5.89 -0.72
CA LEU A 12 15.80 -5.89 0.70
C LEU A 12 16.28 -4.64 1.45
N GLY A 13 17.44 -4.10 1.10
CA GLY A 13 17.93 -2.82 1.64
C GLY A 13 16.98 -1.65 1.39
N ARG A 14 16.34 -1.58 0.21
CA ARG A 14 15.33 -0.54 -0.09
C ARG A 14 14.09 -0.67 0.77
N LYS A 15 13.64 -1.91 1.03
CA LYS A 15 12.52 -2.16 1.93
C LYS A 15 12.84 -1.73 3.35
N ILE A 16 14.05 -2.00 3.82
CA ILE A 16 14.53 -1.55 5.13
C ILE A 16 14.54 -0.03 5.20
N SER A 17 15.04 0.65 4.17
CA SER A 17 15.02 2.12 4.09
C SER A 17 13.60 2.69 4.20
N ALA A 18 12.66 2.12 3.42
CA ALA A 18 11.26 2.54 3.44
C ALA A 18 10.60 2.30 4.81
N VAL A 19 10.77 1.12 5.39
CA VAL A 19 10.21 0.80 6.72
C VAL A 19 10.85 1.67 7.80
N ARG A 20 12.17 1.91 7.75
CA ARG A 20 12.86 2.82 8.68
C ARG A 20 12.24 4.21 8.65
N GLN A 21 12.02 4.76 7.46
CA GLN A 21 11.39 6.07 7.28
C GLN A 21 9.94 6.08 7.79
N LEU A 22 9.16 5.03 7.52
CA LEU A 22 7.79 4.88 8.03
C LEU A 22 7.75 4.79 9.57
N ARG A 23 8.79 4.23 10.18
CA ARG A 23 8.96 4.20 11.64
C ARG A 23 9.48 5.52 12.22
N GLY A 24 9.84 6.49 11.38
CA GLY A 24 10.36 7.80 11.80
C GLY A 24 11.83 7.78 12.24
N PHE A 25 12.60 6.76 11.87
CA PHE A 25 14.01 6.63 12.24
C PHE A 25 14.89 7.33 11.20
N THR A 26 15.88 8.10 11.65
CA THR A 26 17.02 8.50 10.80
C THR A 26 18.02 7.34 10.66
N GLU A 27 18.97 7.44 9.72
CA GLU A 27 20.07 6.45 9.62
C GLU A 27 20.90 6.41 10.91
N ILE A 28 21.03 7.55 11.61
CA ILE A 28 21.71 7.64 12.90
C ILE A 28 20.91 6.89 13.98
N ASP A 29 19.59 7.04 14.03
CA ASP A 29 18.75 6.36 15.01
C ASP A 29 18.80 4.85 14.85
N LEU A 30 18.69 4.37 13.60
CA LEU A 30 18.81 2.94 13.30
C LEU A 30 20.23 2.43 13.60
N GLY A 31 21.25 3.23 13.28
CA GLY A 31 22.64 2.91 13.59
C GLY A 31 22.86 2.74 15.09
N ASN A 32 22.39 3.69 15.89
CA ASN A 32 22.45 3.63 17.36
C ASN A 32 21.70 2.40 17.91
N ALA A 33 20.54 2.06 17.36
CA ALA A 33 19.78 0.87 17.76
C ALA A 33 20.50 -0.44 17.41
N LEU A 34 21.26 -0.46 16.32
CA LEU A 34 22.01 -1.63 15.84
C LEU A 34 23.48 -1.67 16.30
N GLY A 35 23.95 -0.64 17.02
CA GLY A 35 25.35 -0.49 17.42
C GLY A 35 26.32 -0.28 16.25
N ILE A 36 25.86 0.27 15.12
CA ILE A 36 26.67 0.55 13.93
C ILE A 36 26.57 2.03 13.55
N SER A 37 27.47 2.49 12.67
CA SER A 37 27.44 3.87 12.18
C SER A 37 26.30 4.12 11.17
N ALA A 38 25.87 5.38 11.05
CA ALA A 38 24.91 5.79 10.02
C ALA A 38 25.40 5.47 8.60
N GLN A 39 26.72 5.54 8.36
CA GLN A 39 27.33 5.18 7.08
C GLN A 39 27.20 3.68 6.78
N GLU A 40 27.32 2.82 7.79
CA GLU A 40 27.08 1.38 7.66
C GLU A 40 25.59 1.07 7.41
N VAL A 41 24.67 1.82 8.03
CA VAL A 41 23.23 1.73 7.71
C VAL A 41 22.97 2.10 6.26
N SER A 42 23.55 3.20 5.77
CA SER A 42 23.38 3.64 4.39
C SER A 42 23.89 2.60 3.38
N GLN A 43 25.03 1.98 3.66
CA GLN A 43 25.55 0.88 2.85
C GLN A 43 24.64 -0.35 2.90
N LEU A 44 24.13 -0.69 4.08
CA LEU A 44 23.18 -1.77 4.27
C LEU A 44 21.89 -1.56 3.45
N GLU A 45 21.37 -0.35 3.40
CA GLU A 45 20.16 -0.01 2.64
C GLU A 45 20.35 -0.10 1.11
N GLN A 46 21.60 -0.07 0.64
CA GLN A 46 21.93 -0.23 -0.78
C GLN A 46 22.06 -1.70 -1.20
N LEU A 47 22.16 -2.63 -0.25
CA LEU A 47 22.32 -4.05 -0.54
C LEU A 47 21.06 -4.66 -1.17
N SER A 48 21.26 -5.47 -2.20
CA SER A 48 20.19 -6.27 -2.81
C SER A 48 19.77 -7.44 -1.93
N GLU A 49 20.73 -8.01 -1.19
CA GLU A 49 20.61 -9.20 -0.35
C GLU A 49 21.20 -8.91 1.03
N ILE A 50 20.54 -9.39 2.07
CA ILE A 50 20.98 -9.25 3.47
C ILE A 50 20.81 -10.61 4.14
N GLU A 51 21.79 -10.98 4.97
CA GLU A 51 21.75 -12.23 5.72
C GLU A 51 20.55 -12.29 6.66
N ILE A 52 19.92 -13.45 6.81
CA ILE A 52 18.72 -13.67 7.63
C ILE A 52 18.96 -13.27 9.09
N SER A 53 20.14 -13.59 9.64
CA SER A 53 20.53 -13.22 11.01
C SER A 53 20.50 -11.69 11.19
N ARG A 54 21.07 -10.95 10.24
CA ARG A 54 21.10 -9.50 10.25
C ARG A 54 19.73 -8.88 10.01
N LEU A 55 18.93 -9.47 9.12
CA LEU A 55 17.56 -9.04 8.85
C LEU A 55 16.69 -9.09 10.13
N LYS A 56 16.88 -10.13 10.94
CA LYS A 56 16.20 -10.30 12.22
C LYS A 56 16.54 -9.19 13.21
N GLU A 57 17.81 -8.85 13.35
CA GLU A 57 18.25 -7.76 14.21
C GLU A 57 17.63 -6.42 13.80
N ILE A 58 17.58 -6.14 12.49
CA ILE A 58 16.96 -4.94 11.93
C ILE A 58 15.45 -4.92 12.20
N ALA A 59 14.76 -6.05 12.01
CA ALA A 59 13.33 -6.15 12.27
C ALA A 59 13.02 -5.85 13.74
N VAL A 60 13.81 -6.39 14.66
CA VAL A 60 13.70 -6.11 16.10
C VAL A 60 13.95 -4.62 16.39
N ALA A 61 15.01 -4.03 15.85
CA ALA A 61 15.34 -2.62 16.04
C ALA A 61 14.22 -1.69 15.52
N LEU A 62 13.58 -2.04 14.40
CA LEU A 62 12.46 -1.30 13.81
C LEU A 62 11.10 -1.68 14.42
N GLY A 63 11.05 -2.60 15.38
CA GLY A 63 9.83 -3.07 16.05
C GLY A 63 8.83 -3.77 15.11
N VAL A 64 9.29 -4.35 13.99
CA VAL A 64 8.47 -5.08 13.01
C VAL A 64 8.79 -6.57 13.02
N THR A 65 7.97 -7.38 12.36
CA THR A 65 8.28 -8.79 12.15
C THR A 65 9.23 -8.96 10.96
N GLU A 66 10.09 -9.98 11.00
CA GLU A 66 10.97 -10.37 9.88
C GLU A 66 10.15 -10.56 8.60
N GLN A 67 9.06 -11.32 8.70
CA GLN A 67 8.14 -11.57 7.59
C GLN A 67 7.53 -10.26 7.06
N GLY A 68 7.16 -9.33 7.94
CA GLY A 68 6.65 -8.02 7.55
C GLY A 68 7.66 -7.20 6.75
N LEU A 69 8.95 -7.30 7.06
CA LEU A 69 10.02 -6.64 6.33
C LEU A 69 10.26 -7.27 4.95
N ILE A 70 10.20 -8.61 4.87
CA ILE A 70 10.33 -9.38 3.63
C ILE A 70 9.16 -9.09 2.69
N ASP A 71 7.96 -9.11 3.23
CA ASP A 71 6.69 -8.96 2.50
C ASP A 71 6.32 -7.50 2.24
N PHE A 72 7.11 -6.56 2.76
CA PHE A 72 6.90 -5.14 2.60
C PHE A 72 6.84 -4.78 1.11
N SER A 73 5.80 -4.03 0.75
CA SER A 73 5.66 -3.37 -0.54
C SER A 73 4.87 -2.08 -0.34
N ASP A 74 5.22 -1.04 -1.10
CA ASP A 74 4.52 0.25 -1.03
C ASP A 74 3.03 0.09 -1.37
N GLU A 75 2.70 -0.84 -2.27
CA GLU A 75 1.33 -1.18 -2.65
C GLU A 75 0.51 -1.72 -1.46
N LYS A 76 1.09 -2.60 -0.63
CA LYS A 76 0.40 -3.10 0.58
C LYS A 76 0.16 -2.00 1.61
N VAL A 77 1.12 -1.06 1.74
CA VAL A 77 0.95 0.12 2.62
C VAL A 77 -0.17 1.02 2.11
N GLN A 78 -0.22 1.29 0.80
CA GLN A 78 -1.28 2.09 0.17
C GLN A 78 -2.65 1.42 0.36
N TYR A 79 -2.76 0.12 0.06
CA TYR A 79 -3.99 -0.65 0.26
C TYR A 79 -4.48 -0.60 1.71
N ASN A 80 -3.60 -0.86 2.68
CA ASN A 80 -3.98 -0.85 4.10
C ASN A 80 -4.40 0.55 4.56
N THR A 81 -3.73 1.60 4.08
CA THR A 81 -4.08 2.99 4.39
C THR A 81 -5.47 3.33 3.86
N LEU A 82 -5.78 2.98 2.61
CA LEU A 82 -7.08 3.23 1.99
C LEU A 82 -8.22 2.51 2.72
N ASN A 83 -8.04 1.23 3.05
CA ASN A 83 -9.07 0.43 3.73
C ASN A 83 -9.27 0.79 5.21
N PHE A 84 -8.30 1.44 5.85
CA PHE A 84 -8.48 1.96 7.20
C PHE A 84 -9.51 3.11 7.22
N TYR A 85 -9.52 3.96 6.18
CA TYR A 85 -10.49 5.05 6.08
C TYR A 85 -11.92 4.57 5.83
N GLU A 86 -12.12 3.50 5.06
CA GLU A 86 -13.46 2.94 4.82
C GLU A 86 -14.13 2.41 6.10
N ASN A 87 -13.35 1.85 7.04
CA ASN A 87 -13.88 1.31 8.30
C ASN A 87 -13.90 2.32 9.47
N CYS A 88 -13.21 3.45 9.37
CA CYS A 88 -13.16 4.44 10.45
C CYS A 88 -14.30 5.47 10.44
N GLY A 89 -15.23 5.42 9.48
CA GLY A 89 -16.39 6.33 9.43
C GLY A 89 -16.03 7.80 9.19
N VAL A 90 -14.77 8.10 8.85
CA VAL A 90 -14.31 9.45 8.53
C VAL A 90 -14.67 9.76 7.07
N GLN A 91 -15.63 10.64 6.86
CA GLN A 91 -16.06 11.08 5.52
C GLN A 91 -14.89 11.79 4.81
N THR A 92 -14.46 11.24 3.67
CA THR A 92 -13.22 11.59 2.95
C THR A 92 -13.36 12.83 2.05
N SER A 93 -14.03 13.89 2.51
CA SER A 93 -14.35 15.03 1.63
C SER A 93 -13.17 15.91 1.20
N THR A 94 -11.95 15.69 1.73
CA THR A 94 -10.82 16.63 1.51
C THR A 94 -9.59 15.99 0.84
N ILE A 95 -9.45 14.66 0.80
CA ILE A 95 -8.29 13.99 0.17
C ILE A 95 -8.67 13.36 -1.20
N ALA A 96 -9.97 13.20 -1.48
CA ALA A 96 -10.48 12.60 -2.72
C ALA A 96 -10.20 13.39 -4.01
N ASN A 97 -9.79 14.67 -3.92
CA ASN A 97 -9.60 15.50 -5.12
C ASN A 97 -8.28 15.25 -5.88
N ASN A 98 -7.36 14.43 -5.37
CA ASN A 98 -6.07 14.17 -6.04
C ASN A 98 -5.88 12.73 -6.56
N PHE A 99 -6.78 11.79 -6.22
CA PHE A 99 -6.72 10.41 -6.73
C PHE A 99 -8.05 10.01 -7.35
N HIS A 100 -8.42 10.71 -8.43
CA HIS A 100 -9.37 10.21 -9.39
C HIS A 100 -8.76 8.99 -10.12
N GLN A 101 -8.85 7.81 -9.51
CA GLN A 101 -8.79 6.53 -10.22
C GLN A 101 -10.01 5.67 -9.82
N THR A 102 -11.13 6.08 -10.40
CA THR A 102 -12.12 5.23 -11.10
C THR A 102 -12.46 3.87 -10.50
N ASN A 103 -13.34 3.85 -9.50
CA ASN A 103 -14.32 2.76 -9.36
C ASN A 103 -15.64 3.18 -10.04
N ASN A 104 -15.60 3.31 -11.38
CA ASN A 104 -16.74 3.75 -12.17
C ASN A 104 -17.71 2.62 -12.55
N SER A 105 -17.38 1.35 -12.27
CA SER A 105 -18.22 0.20 -12.62
C SER A 105 -19.65 0.33 -12.07
N ASN A 106 -19.78 0.68 -10.78
CA ASN A 106 -21.08 0.85 -10.14
C ASN A 106 -21.84 2.12 -10.59
N GLN A 107 -21.17 3.08 -11.24
CA GLN A 107 -21.82 4.27 -11.79
C GLN A 107 -22.35 4.01 -13.21
N TYR A 108 -21.64 3.25 -14.03
CA TYR A 108 -22.10 2.91 -15.38
C TYR A 108 -23.39 2.08 -15.35
N ASP A 109 -23.52 1.13 -14.42
CA ASP A 109 -24.73 0.33 -14.26
C ASP A 109 -25.96 1.21 -13.93
N LYS A 110 -25.79 2.16 -13.00
CA LYS A 110 -26.85 3.12 -12.61
C LYS A 110 -27.22 4.08 -13.74
N ILE A 111 -26.23 4.53 -14.52
CA ILE A 111 -26.47 5.38 -15.68
C ILE A 111 -27.24 4.61 -16.74
N SER A 112 -26.87 3.35 -17.00
CA SER A 112 -27.56 2.51 -17.98
C SER A 112 -29.02 2.27 -17.57
N GLU A 113 -29.27 1.91 -16.31
CA GLU A 113 -30.63 1.71 -15.79
C GLU A 113 -31.49 2.99 -15.92
N THR A 114 -30.91 4.15 -15.61
CA THR A 114 -31.61 5.43 -15.69
C THR A 114 -31.99 5.78 -17.13
N LEU A 115 -31.09 5.52 -18.10
CA LEU A 115 -31.36 5.76 -19.52
C LEU A 115 -32.50 4.88 -20.05
N GLU A 116 -32.53 3.60 -19.65
CA GLU A 116 -33.63 2.69 -20.01
C GLU A 116 -34.98 3.17 -19.47
N LEU A 117 -35.02 3.65 -18.23
CA LEU A 117 -36.22 4.21 -17.61
C LEU A 117 -36.71 5.48 -18.33
N ILE A 118 -35.80 6.37 -18.71
CA ILE A 118 -36.14 7.59 -19.46
C ILE A 118 -36.75 7.22 -20.82
N LEU A 119 -36.13 6.31 -21.58
CA LEU A 119 -36.64 5.86 -22.88
C LEU A 119 -38.04 5.24 -22.76
N LYS A 120 -38.25 4.40 -21.74
CA LYS A 120 -39.57 3.81 -21.44
C LYS A 120 -40.62 4.88 -21.15
N SER A 121 -40.25 5.92 -20.39
CA SER A 121 -41.16 7.02 -20.04
C SER A 121 -41.53 7.90 -21.25
N LEU A 122 -40.59 8.13 -22.16
CA LEU A 122 -40.82 8.91 -23.38
C LEU A 122 -41.74 8.16 -24.35
N ASN A 123 -41.48 6.86 -24.56
CA ASN A 123 -42.33 6.01 -25.39
C ASN A 123 -43.76 5.91 -24.82
N ALA A 124 -43.90 5.78 -23.50
CA ALA A 124 -45.21 5.74 -22.84
C ALA A 124 -45.96 7.09 -22.91
N LYS A 125 -45.26 8.22 -22.98
CA LYS A 125 -45.87 9.54 -23.20
C LYS A 125 -46.32 9.72 -24.65
N ASN A 126 -45.52 9.28 -25.62
CA ASN A 126 -45.87 9.38 -27.03
C ASN A 126 -47.05 8.47 -27.43
N GLN A 127 -47.26 7.36 -26.73
CA GLN A 127 -48.44 6.48 -26.92
C GLN A 127 -49.74 7.01 -26.27
N LYS A 128 -49.66 8.08 -25.46
CA LYS A 128 -50.83 8.72 -24.82
C LYS A 128 -51.30 9.99 -25.55
N ILE A 129 -50.68 10.30 -26.70
CA ILE A 129 -50.97 11.50 -27.51
C ILE A 129 -51.84 11.17 -28.74
N ASP A 130 -52.14 9.89 -28.99
CA ASP A 130 -53.21 9.43 -29.88
C ASP A 130 -54.48 9.08 -29.08
#